data_AF-A0A7S0Z4N1-F1
#
_entry.id   AF-A0A7S0Z4N1-F1
#
_cell.length_a   1.000
_cell.length_b   1.000
_cell.length_c   1.000
_cell.angle_alpha   90.00
_cell.angle_beta   90.00
_cell.angle_gamma   90.00
#
_symmetry.space_group_name_H-M   'P 1'
#
loop_
_entity.id
_entity.type
_entity.pdbx_description
1 polymer ?
#
loop_
_entity_poly.entity_id
_entity_poly.type
_entity_poly.pdbx_seq_one_letter_code
_entity_poly.pdbx_strand_id
1 'polypeptide(L)'
;ELDVSSGGAPAWRDITTDRQPPLARWGATLQAVGPVLYLYGGRVEGGPAGGQQLFALSTFTDKSFLPIWTNLSLIPGQAAPREGHAAVIANSSRLWVLGGSAPPAAGTSLTAAEAAPAQGSLVLAWTDPDAA
;
A
#
# COMPACT_ATOMS: atom_id res chain seq x y z
N GLU A 1 13.57 -7.65 8.69
CA GLU A 1 14.20 -6.34 8.41
C GLU A 1 15.68 -6.55 8.10
N LEU A 2 16.26 -5.75 7.20
CA LEU A 2 17.70 -5.73 6.94
C LEU A 2 18.30 -4.53 7.67
N ASP A 3 19.15 -4.78 8.67
CA ASP A 3 19.93 -3.71 9.30
C ASP A 3 21.09 -3.32 8.39
N VAL A 4 21.14 -2.03 8.02
CA VAL A 4 22.19 -1.43 7.19
C VAL A 4 22.91 -0.29 7.91
N SER A 5 22.78 -0.20 9.23
CA SER A 5 23.43 0.85 10.04
C SER A 5 24.95 0.81 9.88
N SER A 6 25.57 2.00 9.85
CA SER A 6 26.86 2.30 9.23
C SER A 6 28.11 1.83 9.99
N GLY A 7 28.09 0.63 10.59
CA GLY A 7 29.21 0.09 11.37
C GLY A 7 29.43 -1.41 11.26
N GLY A 8 28.60 -2.14 10.50
CA GLY A 8 28.67 -3.60 10.39
C GLY A 8 28.25 -4.15 9.03
N ALA A 9 28.38 -5.47 8.86
CA ALA A 9 27.87 -6.16 7.68
C ALA A 9 26.33 -6.17 7.72
N PRO A 10 25.64 -5.96 6.58
CA PRO A 10 24.19 -6.04 6.53
C PRO A 10 23.68 -7.39 7.03
N ALA A 11 22.71 -7.37 7.94
CA ALA A 11 22.18 -8.59 8.56
C ALA A 11 20.66 -8.62 8.51
N TRP A 12 20.13 -9.75 8.04
CA TRP A 12 18.69 -10.01 8.10
C TRP A 12 18.31 -10.45 9.52
N ARG A 13 17.18 -9.92 9.99
CA ARG A 13 16.52 -10.38 11.21
C ARG A 13 15.03 -10.49 11.00
N ASP A 14 14.42 -11.46 11.65
CA ASP A 14 12.96 -11.52 11.76
C ASP A 14 12.48 -10.42 12.70
N ILE A 15 11.32 -9.86 12.38
CA ILE A 15 10.64 -8.87 13.21
C ILE A 15 9.30 -9.43 13.65
N THR A 16 9.05 -9.40 14.95
CA THR A 16 7.73 -9.70 15.52
C THR A 16 6.88 -8.43 15.46
N THR A 17 5.64 -8.55 15.02
CA THR A 17 4.67 -7.44 15.01
C THR A 17 3.59 -7.66 16.06
N ASP A 18 3.09 -6.58 16.65
CA ASP A 18 2.01 -6.65 17.65
C ASP A 18 0.66 -7.07 17.04
N ARG A 19 0.49 -6.80 15.74
CA ARG A 19 -0.73 -7.12 14.99
C ARG A 19 -0.42 -7.93 13.75
N GLN A 20 -1.42 -8.69 13.31
CA GLN A 20 -1.33 -9.51 12.11
C GLN A 20 -1.02 -8.64 10.89
N PRO A 21 -0.04 -9.02 10.06
CA PRO A 21 0.25 -8.32 8.82
C PRO A 21 -0.92 -8.48 7.82
N PRO A 22 -0.96 -7.62 6.78
CA PRO A 22 -1.87 -7.81 5.66
C PRO A 22 -1.68 -9.20 5.05
N LEU A 23 -2.75 -9.78 4.51
CA LEU A 23 -2.66 -11.03 3.75
C LEU A 23 -1.60 -10.94 2.66
N ALA A 24 -0.91 -12.06 2.43
CA ALA A 24 0.09 -12.22 1.38
C ALA A 24 -0.48 -11.71 0.04
N ARG A 25 0.26 -10.80 -0.58
CA ARG A 25 -0.18 -10.09 -1.78
C ARG A 25 0.98 -9.83 -2.72
N TRP A 26 0.70 -9.73 -4.00
CA TRP A 26 1.67 -9.42 -5.04
C TRP A 26 1.26 -8.17 -5.83
N GLY A 27 2.23 -7.50 -6.45
CA GLY A 27 2.00 -6.28 -7.22
C GLY A 27 1.55 -5.06 -6.38
N ALA A 28 1.73 -5.10 -5.06
CA ALA A 28 1.56 -3.94 -4.18
C ALA A 28 2.79 -3.02 -4.23
N THR A 29 2.63 -1.78 -3.78
CA THR A 29 3.76 -0.85 -3.58
C THR A 29 3.88 -0.46 -2.12
N LEU A 30 5.12 -0.25 -1.66
CA LEU A 30 5.45 0.20 -0.32
C LEU A 30 6.14 1.57 -0.39
N GLN A 31 5.77 2.49 0.49
CA GLN A 31 6.35 3.83 0.57
C GLN A 31 6.66 4.18 2.03
N ALA A 32 7.75 4.89 2.29
CA ALA A 32 8.15 5.29 3.64
C ALA A 32 7.92 6.79 3.87
N VAL A 33 7.33 7.15 5.01
CA VAL A 33 7.30 8.53 5.55
C VAL A 33 7.79 8.47 6.98
N GLY A 34 9.03 8.93 7.20
CA GLY A 34 9.70 8.77 8.48
C GLY A 34 9.70 7.30 8.92
N PRO A 35 9.19 6.96 10.11
CA PRO A 35 9.13 5.59 10.64
C PRO A 35 7.82 4.86 10.27
N VAL A 36 7.07 5.31 9.28
CA VAL A 36 5.83 4.64 8.85
C VAL A 36 5.97 4.16 7.42
N LEU A 37 5.71 2.87 7.21
CA LEU A 37 5.66 2.25 5.88
C LEU A 37 4.20 2.10 5.46
N TYR A 38 3.83 2.71 4.33
CA TYR A 38 2.51 2.61 3.73
C TYR A 38 2.53 1.57 2.62
N LEU A 39 1.69 0.55 2.75
CA LEU A 39 1.46 -0.47 1.73
C LEU A 39 0.14 -0.17 1.02
N TYR A 40 0.20 -0.01 -0.30
CA TYR A 40 -0.99 0.22 -1.11
C TYR A 40 -1.18 -0.85 -2.19
N GLY A 41 -2.42 -1.30 -2.33
CA GLY A 41 -2.91 -2.20 -3.37
C GLY A 41 -2.45 -3.64 -3.24
N GLY A 42 -2.20 -4.25 -4.40
CA GLY A 42 -1.84 -5.64 -4.58
C GLY A 42 -3.02 -6.60 -4.57
N ARG A 43 -2.78 -7.79 -5.11
CA ARG A 43 -3.77 -8.86 -5.17
C ARG A 43 -3.45 -9.96 -4.18
N VAL A 44 -4.49 -10.38 -3.48
CA VAL A 44 -4.47 -11.55 -2.61
C VAL A 44 -5.04 -12.72 -3.42
N GLU A 45 -4.30 -13.83 -3.48
CA GLU A 45 -4.78 -15.04 -4.13
C GLU A 45 -6.03 -15.57 -3.42
N GLY A 46 -7.08 -15.88 -4.19
CA GLY A 46 -8.39 -16.27 -3.64
C GLY A 46 -9.10 -15.20 -2.81
N GLY A 47 -8.56 -13.97 -2.74
CA GLY A 47 -9.14 -12.87 -1.97
C GLY A 47 -10.30 -12.19 -2.67
N PRO A 48 -11.16 -11.48 -1.92
CA PRO A 48 -12.27 -10.73 -2.50
C PRO A 48 -11.78 -9.60 -3.40
N ALA A 49 -12.47 -9.39 -4.53
CA ALA A 49 -12.25 -8.23 -5.38
C ALA A 49 -12.55 -6.96 -4.56
N GLY A 50 -11.52 -6.14 -4.33
CA GLY A 50 -11.65 -4.91 -3.56
C GLY A 50 -11.65 -5.02 -2.05
N GLY A 51 -10.96 -6.04 -1.51
CA GLY A 51 -10.56 -6.03 -0.10
C GLY A 51 -9.72 -4.80 0.28
N GLN A 52 -9.39 -4.68 1.57
CA GLN A 52 -8.59 -3.57 2.11
C GLN A 52 -7.30 -3.34 1.29
N GLN A 53 -7.11 -2.10 0.81
CA GLN A 53 -6.02 -1.73 -0.09
C GLN A 53 -4.92 -0.92 0.57
N LEU A 54 -5.22 -0.20 1.66
CA LEU A 54 -4.24 0.66 2.34
C LEU A 54 -3.94 0.16 3.75
N PHE A 55 -2.65 0.02 4.05
CA PHE A 55 -2.12 -0.40 5.35
C PHE A 55 -0.93 0.48 5.73
N ALA A 56 -0.75 0.68 7.03
CA ALA A 56 0.44 1.31 7.59
C ALA A 56 1.16 0.36 8.55
N LEU A 57 2.48 0.32 8.49
CA LEU A 57 3.34 -0.30 9.47
C LEU A 57 4.13 0.80 10.17
N SER A 58 3.82 1.04 11.45
CA SER A 58 4.66 1.89 12.29
C SER A 58 5.89 1.09 12.69
N THR A 59 7.08 1.56 12.33
CA THR A 59 8.39 1.00 12.66
C THR A 59 9.07 1.74 13.81
N PHE A 60 8.33 2.58 14.54
CA PHE A 60 8.82 3.18 15.78
C PHE A 60 9.28 2.07 16.72
N THR A 61 10.56 2.16 17.08
CA THR A 61 11.33 1.14 17.78
C THR A 61 12.09 1.80 18.93
N ASP A 62 11.45 2.67 19.71
CA ASP A 62 11.90 2.74 21.10
C ASP A 62 11.70 1.33 21.68
N LYS A 63 12.70 0.84 22.42
CA LYS A 63 12.91 -0.58 22.76
C LYS A 63 11.73 -1.29 23.44
N SER A 64 10.66 -0.55 23.73
CA SER A 64 9.41 -0.90 24.39
C SER A 64 8.30 -1.37 23.43
N PHE A 65 8.32 -0.99 22.14
CA PHE A 65 7.19 -1.23 21.23
C PHE A 65 7.59 -2.04 19.99
N LEU A 66 6.77 -3.06 19.68
CA LEU A 66 6.88 -3.84 18.45
C LEU A 66 6.28 -3.05 17.27
N PRO A 67 6.76 -3.24 16.03
CA PRO A 67 6.11 -2.67 14.86
C PRO A 67 4.63 -3.07 14.79
N ILE A 68 3.77 -2.11 14.45
CA ILE A 68 2.30 -2.27 14.47
C ILE A 68 1.72 -2.07 13.09
N TRP A 69 1.03 -3.10 12.59
CA TRP A 69 0.20 -3.00 11.39
C TRP A 69 -1.17 -2.38 11.68
N THR A 70 -1.56 -1.42 10.86
CA THR A 70 -2.86 -0.74 10.93
C THR A 70 -3.54 -0.77 9.57
N ASN A 71 -4.81 -1.16 9.55
CA ASN A 71 -5.66 -1.06 8.36
C ASN A 71 -6.18 0.38 8.25
N LEU A 72 -5.92 1.05 7.13
CA LEU A 72 -6.38 2.41 6.91
C LEU A 72 -7.59 2.43 5.98
N SER A 73 -8.72 2.95 6.44
CA SER A 73 -9.91 3.02 5.61
C SER A 73 -9.74 4.04 4.49
N LEU A 74 -10.06 3.64 3.26
CA LEU A 74 -10.20 4.54 2.12
C LEU A 74 -11.65 4.98 2.02
N ILE A 75 -11.88 6.19 1.54
CA ILE A 75 -13.23 6.64 1.20
C ILE A 75 -13.74 5.74 0.05
N PRO A 76 -14.92 5.12 0.19
CA PRO A 76 -15.48 4.27 -0.86
C PRO A 76 -15.51 4.98 -2.22
N GLY A 77 -15.06 4.30 -3.26
CA GLY A 77 -15.07 4.82 -4.64
C GLY A 77 -13.92 5.77 -5.01
N GLN A 78 -13.10 6.25 -4.06
CA GLN A 78 -11.98 7.15 -4.40
C GLN A 78 -10.76 6.43 -4.97
N ALA A 79 -10.56 5.18 -4.59
CA ALA A 79 -9.36 4.43 -4.93
C ALA A 79 -9.75 3.01 -5.33
N ALA A 80 -9.80 2.76 -6.64
CA ALA A 80 -10.06 1.43 -7.16
C ALA A 80 -8.94 0.46 -6.72
N PRO A 81 -9.29 -0.76 -6.28
CA PRO A 81 -8.33 -1.82 -6.01
C PRO A 81 -7.44 -2.06 -7.21
N ARG A 82 -6.14 -2.29 -7.00
CA ARG A 82 -5.20 -2.48 -8.13
C ARG A 82 -3.92 -3.20 -7.77
N GLU A 83 -3.33 -3.85 -8.76
CA GLU A 83 -2.03 -4.52 -8.69
C GLU A 83 -1.09 -4.07 -9.83
N GLY A 84 0.22 -4.26 -9.64
CA GLY A 84 1.23 -3.96 -10.66
C GLY A 84 1.35 -2.47 -10.98
N HIS A 85 1.01 -1.59 -10.04
CA HIS A 85 1.09 -0.14 -10.19
C HIS A 85 2.43 0.39 -9.67
N ALA A 86 2.76 1.63 -10.02
CA ALA A 86 3.79 2.41 -9.37
C ALA A 86 3.15 3.38 -8.37
N ALA A 87 3.85 3.68 -7.27
CA ALA A 87 3.42 4.72 -6.35
C ALA A 87 4.60 5.50 -5.80
N VAL A 88 4.34 6.75 -5.38
CA VAL A 88 5.32 7.62 -4.72
C VAL A 88 4.62 8.53 -3.73
N ILE A 89 5.22 8.75 -2.56
CA ILE A 89 4.79 9.83 -1.67
C ILE A 89 5.51 11.12 -2.07
N ALA A 90 4.74 12.14 -2.43
CA ALA A 90 5.25 13.45 -2.81
C ALA A 90 4.55 14.56 -2.02
N ASN A 91 5.18 15.74 -1.96
CA ASN A 91 4.70 16.89 -1.18
C ASN A 91 4.47 16.54 0.30
N SER A 92 5.35 15.69 0.86
CA SER A 92 5.39 15.21 2.24
C SER A 92 4.17 14.43 2.77
N SER A 93 3.01 14.55 2.12
CA SER A 93 1.75 14.04 2.66
C SER A 93 0.78 13.56 1.60
N ARG A 94 1.22 13.22 0.37
CA ARG A 94 0.30 12.74 -0.67
C ARG A 94 0.86 11.51 -1.37
N LEU A 95 0.10 10.42 -1.37
CA LEU A 95 0.41 9.24 -2.17
C LEU A 95 -0.11 9.42 -3.60
N TRP A 96 0.81 9.33 -4.56
CA TRP A 96 0.55 9.32 -5.98
C TRP A 96 0.62 7.89 -6.48
N VAL A 97 -0.39 7.46 -7.23
CA VAL A 97 -0.51 6.10 -7.75
C VAL A 97 -0.69 6.17 -9.27
N LEU A 98 0.15 5.45 -10.01
CA LEU A 98 0.16 5.46 -11.47
C LEU A 98 0.10 4.04 -12.05
N GLY A 99 -0.81 3.85 -13.00
CA GLY A 99 -0.96 2.59 -13.74
C GLY A 99 -1.49 1.44 -12.88
N GLY A 100 -1.07 0.23 -13.23
CA GLY A 100 -1.56 -1.02 -12.70
C GLY A 100 -2.92 -1.44 -13.27
N SER A 101 -3.37 -2.61 -12.83
CA SER A 101 -4.61 -3.24 -13.26
C SER A 101 -5.59 -3.33 -12.11
N ALA A 102 -6.83 -2.92 -12.35
CA ALA A 102 -7.94 -3.17 -11.43
C ALA A 102 -8.56 -4.54 -11.73
N PRO A 103 -9.09 -5.24 -10.71
CA PRO A 103 -9.95 -6.39 -10.97
C PRO A 103 -11.15 -5.94 -11.81
N PRO A 104 -11.71 -6.81 -12.66
CA PRO A 104 -12.89 -6.49 -13.46
C PRO A 104 -13.99 -5.93 -12.54
N ALA A 105 -14.60 -4.81 -12.93
CA ALA A 105 -15.76 -4.30 -12.21
C ALA A 105 -16.84 -5.39 -12.20
N ALA A 106 -17.32 -5.75 -11.01
CA ALA A 106 -18.41 -6.70 -10.88
C ALA A 106 -19.64 -6.15 -11.62
N GLY A 107 -19.93 -6.67 -12.81
CA GLY A 107 -21.15 -6.37 -13.56
C GLY A 107 -21.00 -5.67 -14.91
N THR A 108 -19.80 -5.37 -15.42
CA THR A 108 -19.66 -4.83 -16.79
C THR A 108 -19.02 -5.88 -17.71
N SER A 109 -19.85 -6.63 -18.43
CA SER A 109 -19.42 -7.30 -19.65
C SER A 109 -19.15 -6.22 -20.71
N LEU A 110 -17.95 -5.65 -20.72
CA LEU A 110 -17.57 -4.73 -21.78
C LEU A 110 -17.04 -5.57 -22.95
N THR A 111 -17.68 -5.42 -24.11
CA THR A 111 -17.12 -5.94 -25.36
C THR A 111 -15.74 -5.30 -25.58
N ALA A 112 -14.82 -6.01 -26.23
CA ALA A 112 -13.40 -5.66 -26.34
C ALA A 112 -13.10 -4.27 -26.98
N ALA A 113 -14.11 -3.54 -27.45
CA ALA A 113 -14.00 -2.18 -27.97
C ALA A 113 -14.17 -1.07 -26.90
N GLU A 114 -14.77 -1.39 -25.74
CA GLU A 114 -15.01 -0.42 -24.64
C GLU A 114 -14.03 -0.54 -23.47
N ALA A 115 -13.07 -1.47 -23.56
CA ALA A 115 -11.88 -1.47 -22.73
C ALA A 115 -10.93 -0.35 -23.20
N ALA A 116 -11.38 0.90 -23.12
CA ALA A 116 -10.47 2.03 -23.12
C ALA A 116 -9.48 1.76 -21.97
N PRO A 117 -8.16 1.77 -22.22
CA PRO A 117 -7.20 1.68 -21.13
C PRO A 117 -7.59 2.81 -20.17
N ALA A 118 -7.78 2.50 -18.89
CA ALA A 118 -7.92 3.52 -17.86
C ALA A 118 -6.60 4.31 -17.81
N GLN A 119 -6.42 5.20 -18.77
CA GLN A 119 -5.27 6.05 -18.97
C GLN A 119 -5.21 6.98 -17.77
N GLY A 120 -4.17 6.79 -16.96
CA GLY A 120 -3.71 7.81 -16.03
C GLY A 120 -4.72 8.24 -14.97
N SER A 121 -5.45 7.31 -14.35
CA SER A 121 -6.15 7.62 -13.09
C SER A 121 -5.11 7.94 -12.03
N LEU A 122 -4.81 9.23 -11.89
CA LEU A 122 -4.12 9.77 -10.73
C LEU A 122 -5.08 9.66 -9.55
N VAL A 123 -4.89 8.66 -8.71
CA VAL A 123 -5.59 8.58 -7.42
C VAL A 123 -4.78 9.41 -6.43
N LEU A 124 -5.29 10.59 -6.09
CA LEU A 124 -4.83 11.36 -4.94
C LEU A 124 -5.50 10.77 -3.71
N ALA A 125 -4.74 10.14 -2.81
CA ALA A 125 -5.30 9.75 -1.53
C ALA A 125 -4.34 9.99 -0.37
N TRP A 126 -4.96 10.54 0.68
CA TRP A 126 -4.49 10.78 2.03
C TRP A 126 -3.53 11.95 2.21
N THR A 127 -4.00 12.96 2.93
CA THR A 127 -3.19 13.96 3.66
C THR A 127 -3.14 13.55 5.12
N ASP A 128 -1.95 13.57 5.71
CA ASP A 128 -1.77 13.37 7.16
C ASP A 128 -2.57 14.41 7.95
N PRO A 129 -3.56 14.03 8.78
CA PRO A 129 -4.30 14.97 9.60
C PRO A 129 -3.44 15.69 10.64
N ASP A 130 -2.24 15.17 10.95
CA ASP A 130 -1.31 15.71 11.95
C ASP A 130 -0.15 16.50 11.31
N ALA A 131 -0.13 16.67 9.98
CA ALA A 131 0.83 17.55 9.30
C ALA A 131 0.38 19.02 9.38
N ALA A 132 0.53 19.61 10.56
CA ALA A 132 0.48 21.05 10.81
C ALA A 132 1.76 21.52 11.53
#